data_AF-A0A177ARS5-F1
#
_entry.id   AF-A0A177ARS5-F1
#
_cell.length_a   1.000
_cell.length_b   1.000
_cell.length_c   1.000
_cell.angle_alpha   90.00
_cell.angle_beta   90.00
_cell.angle_gamma   90.00
#
_symmetry.space_group_name_H-M   'P 1'
#
loop_
_entity.id
_entity.type
_entity.pdbx_description
1 polymer ?
#
loop_
_entity_poly.entity_id
_entity_poly.type
_entity_poly.pdbx_seq_one_letter_code
_entity_poly.pdbx_strand_id
1 'polypeptide(L)'
;TLYAIGRTNNNGFGKNYRNNSVEYFCKKLKKWIYSACLNEQRCNFAVTVFKNSIYVIAGYNGRGLISTVERFSIETNCWINVCNTINPKSTLNVCIVSSGDVTLMMNKD
;
A
#
# COMPACT_ATOMS: atom_id res chain seq x y z
N THR A 1 1.13 -15.28 2.41
CA THR A 1 0.79 -14.64 3.70
C THR A 1 -0.19 -13.52 3.45
N LEU A 2 -1.18 -13.32 4.33
CA LEU A 2 -2.17 -12.25 4.17
C LEU A 2 -1.64 -10.97 4.79
N TYR A 3 -1.77 -9.85 4.08
CA TYR A 3 -1.38 -8.51 4.54
C TYR A 3 -2.60 -7.61 4.57
N ALA A 4 -2.71 -6.78 5.61
CA ALA A 4 -3.55 -5.60 5.63
C ALA A 4 -2.62 -4.38 5.66
N ILE A 5 -2.82 -3.48 4.70
CA ILE A 5 -1.98 -2.32 4.46
C ILE A 5 -2.91 -1.11 4.52
N GLY A 6 -2.52 -0.08 5.26
CA GLY A 6 -3.33 1.12 5.44
C GLY A 6 -4.08 1.13 6.78
N ARG A 7 -5.24 1.80 6.81
CA ARG A 7 -5.90 2.16 8.07
C ARG A 7 -6.39 0.96 8.86
N THR A 8 -5.90 0.84 10.09
CA THR A 8 -6.56 0.11 11.17
C THR A 8 -7.56 1.04 11.85
N ASN A 9 -8.86 0.79 11.67
CA ASN A 9 -9.89 1.49 12.42
C ASN A 9 -10.04 0.79 13.78
N ASN A 10 -9.46 1.36 14.84
CA ASN A 10 -9.85 0.98 16.20
C ASN A 10 -11.01 1.89 16.61
N ASN A 11 -12.19 1.30 16.77
CA ASN A 11 -13.46 1.98 17.07
C ASN A 11 -13.42 2.87 18.33
N GLY A 12 -13.14 4.17 18.17
CA GLY A 12 -13.56 5.22 19.10
C GLY A 12 -12.43 5.95 19.83
N PHE A 13 -12.32 7.25 19.55
CA PHE A 13 -11.74 8.29 20.41
C PHE A 13 -10.44 7.94 21.17
N GLY A 14 -9.33 7.77 20.44
CA GLY A 14 -8.00 7.63 21.05
C GLY A 14 -6.87 7.95 20.07
N LYS A 15 -6.12 9.01 20.34
CA LYS A 15 -5.07 9.59 19.51
C LYS A 15 -3.99 8.56 19.14
N ASN A 16 -3.85 8.23 17.84
CA ASN A 16 -2.63 7.83 17.10
C ASN A 16 -2.98 6.94 15.89
N TYR A 17 -3.69 7.51 14.90
CA TYR A 17 -3.95 6.82 13.64
C TYR A 17 -2.63 6.64 12.87
N ARG A 18 -2.04 5.45 12.92
CA ARG A 18 -0.94 5.09 12.01
C ARG A 18 -1.53 4.77 10.65
N ASN A 19 -1.86 5.81 9.88
CA ASN A 19 -2.35 5.69 8.50
C ASN A 19 -1.30 5.12 7.53
N ASN A 20 -0.13 4.72 8.03
CA ASN A 20 0.93 4.01 7.32
C ASN A 20 1.19 2.60 7.87
N SER A 21 0.37 2.08 8.80
CA SER A 21 0.58 0.75 9.36
C SER A 21 0.41 -0.35 8.32
N VAL A 22 1.21 -1.39 8.49
CA VAL A 22 1.08 -2.65 7.77
C VAL A 22 1.08 -3.77 8.78
N GLU A 23 0.14 -4.69 8.66
CA GLU A 23 0.06 -5.89 9.46
C GLU A 23 -0.07 -7.12 8.56
N TYR A 24 0.39 -8.26 9.05
CA TYR A 24 0.26 -9.53 8.36
C TYR A 24 -0.25 -10.61 9.30
N PHE A 25 -1.02 -11.54 8.75
CA PHE A 25 -1.56 -12.65 9.53
C PHE A 25 -0.55 -13.78 9.62
N CYS A 26 -0.02 -14.00 10.83
CA CYS A 26 0.84 -15.13 11.14
C CYS A 26 -0.01 -16.37 11.43
N LYS A 27 -0.05 -17.31 10.48
CA LYS A 27 -0.81 -18.56 10.61
C LYS A 27 -0.41 -19.39 11.83
N LYS A 28 0.88 -19.45 12.16
CA LYS A 28 1.41 -20.22 13.30
C LYS A 28 0.88 -19.69 14.63
N LEU A 29 0.81 -18.37 14.77
CA LEU A 29 0.38 -17.71 16.00
C LEU A 29 -1.12 -17.41 16.00
N LYS A 30 -1.81 -17.60 14.86
CA LYS A 30 -3.21 -17.21 14.61
C LYS A 30 -3.49 -15.75 15.02
N LYS A 31 -2.53 -14.86 14.74
CA LYS A 31 -2.56 -13.45 15.15
C LYS A 31 -2.08 -12.55 14.03
N TRP A 32 -2.60 -11.33 14.00
CA TRP A 32 -2.05 -10.23 13.23
C TRP A 32 -0.79 -9.70 13.92
N ILE A 33 0.24 -9.41 13.12
CA ILE A 33 1.54 -8.92 13.59
C ILE A 33 1.90 -7.70 12.75
N TYR A 34 2.40 -6.65 13.39
CA TYR A 34 2.91 -5.48 12.69
C TYR A 34 4.12 -5.82 11.82
N SER A 35 4.13 -5.27 10.62
CA SER A 35 5.27 -5.24 9.70
C SER A 35 5.87 -3.84 9.65
N ALA A 36 6.83 -3.63 8.75
CA ALA A 36 7.36 -2.30 8.45
C ALA A 36 6.23 -1.39 7.97
N CYS A 37 6.16 -0.19 8.55
CA CYS A 37 5.21 0.84 8.13
C CYS A 37 5.61 1.40 6.75
N LEU A 38 4.62 1.87 5.98
CA LEU A 38 4.85 2.63 4.75
C LEU A 38 5.65 3.91 5.06
N ASN A 39 6.41 4.41 4.07
CA ASN A 39 7.25 5.61 4.26
C ASN A 39 6.43 6.87 4.55
N GLU A 40 5.22 6.96 3.98
CA GLU A 40 4.26 8.01 4.29
C GLU A 40 2.87 7.44 4.51
N GLN A 41 2.08 8.12 5.34
CA GLN A 41 0.68 7.77 5.52
C GLN A 41 -0.09 7.93 4.23
N ARG A 42 -1.01 7.00 3.97
CA ARG A 42 -1.85 7.07 2.78
C ARG A 42 -3.16 6.32 2.97
N CYS A 43 -4.22 6.84 2.38
CA CYS A 43 -5.46 6.12 2.11
C CYS A 43 -5.78 6.18 0.62
N ASN A 44 -6.81 5.45 0.19
CA ASN A 44 -7.30 5.46 -1.19
C ASN A 44 -6.20 5.17 -2.23
N PHE A 45 -5.27 4.28 -1.87
CA PHE A 45 -4.16 3.85 -2.72
C PHE A 45 -4.47 2.51 -3.39
N ALA A 46 -3.74 2.19 -4.45
CA ALA A 46 -3.78 0.88 -5.08
C ALA A 46 -2.74 -0.05 -4.44
N VAL A 47 -3.03 -1.35 -4.37
CA VAL A 47 -2.10 -2.39 -3.91
C VAL A 47 -2.08 -3.57 -4.87
N THR A 48 -0.90 -4.12 -5.15
CA THR A 48 -0.77 -5.33 -5.98
C THR A 48 0.47 -6.15 -5.63
N VAL A 49 0.52 -7.41 -6.09
CA VAL A 49 1.68 -8.29 -5.94
C VAL A 49 2.27 -8.57 -7.31
N PHE A 50 3.49 -8.10 -7.56
CA PHE A 50 4.19 -8.29 -8.83
C PHE A 50 5.61 -8.79 -8.57
N LYS A 51 6.06 -9.81 -9.32
CA LYS A 51 7.39 -10.44 -9.16
C LYS A 51 7.75 -10.67 -7.68
N ASN A 52 6.83 -11.32 -6.95
CA ASN A 52 6.97 -11.70 -5.54
C ASN A 52 7.16 -10.53 -4.57
N SER A 53 6.86 -9.29 -4.97
CA SER A 53 6.90 -8.11 -4.09
C SER A 53 5.53 -7.44 -4.03
N ILE A 54 5.20 -6.88 -2.87
CA ILE A 54 3.99 -6.05 -2.69
C ILE A 54 4.32 -4.63 -3.14
N TYR A 55 3.43 -4.05 -3.93
CA TYR A 55 3.50 -2.66 -4.37
C TYR A 55 2.31 -1.88 -3.85
N VAL A 56 2.57 -0.66 -3.39
CA VAL A 56 1.57 0.31 -3.00
C VAL A 56 1.74 1.55 -3.88
N ILE A 57 0.66 1.99 -4.51
CA ILE A 57 0.68 2.97 -5.60
C ILE A 57 -0.19 4.16 -5.23
N ALA A 58 0.42 5.34 -5.21
CA ALA A 58 -0.25 6.64 -5.04
C ALA A 58 -1.10 6.70 -3.75
N GLY A 59 -2.12 7.56 -3.70
CA GLY A 59 -3.04 7.71 -2.58
C GLY A 59 -3.18 9.16 -2.10
N TYR A 60 -3.70 9.31 -0.89
CA TYR A 60 -3.88 10.60 -0.22
C TYR A 60 -3.30 10.57 1.20
N ASN A 61 -2.37 11.47 1.52
CA ASN A 61 -1.67 11.50 2.82
C ASN A 61 -2.31 12.45 3.85
N GLY A 62 -3.55 12.89 3.65
CA GLY A 62 -4.19 13.87 4.55
C GLY A 62 -3.78 15.33 4.28
N ARG A 63 -2.72 15.58 3.50
CA ARG A 63 -2.32 16.92 3.05
C ARG A 63 -2.50 17.11 1.55
N GLY A 64 -2.35 16.05 0.77
CA GLY A 64 -2.47 16.09 -0.68
C GLY A 64 -2.45 14.70 -1.31
N LEU A 65 -2.66 14.69 -2.62
CA LEU A 65 -2.50 13.51 -3.45
C LEU A 65 -1.01 13.14 -3.54
N ILE A 66 -0.75 11.85 -3.60
CA ILE A 66 0.59 11.27 -3.64
C ILE A 66 0.79 10.60 -5.00
N SER A 67 2.01 10.66 -5.54
CA SER A 67 2.39 9.96 -6.77
C SER A 67 3.30 8.75 -6.54
N THR A 68 3.89 8.60 -5.35
CA THR A 68 4.88 7.57 -5.03
C THR A 68 4.37 6.15 -5.20
N VAL A 69 5.24 5.29 -5.74
CA VAL A 69 5.09 3.83 -5.79
C VAL A 69 6.12 3.22 -4.86
N GLU A 70 5.65 2.48 -3.86
CA GLU A 70 6.50 1.82 -2.87
C GLU A 70 6.45 0.31 -3.03
N ARG A 71 7.61 -0.35 -2.92
CA ARG A 71 7.75 -1.80 -2.93
C ARG A 71 8.23 -2.31 -1.58
N PHE A 72 7.60 -3.35 -1.05
CA PHE A 72 8.08 -4.00 0.16
C PHE A 72 9.33 -4.85 -0.13
N SER A 73 10.41 -4.61 0.60
CA SER A 73 11.64 -5.39 0.59
C SER A 73 11.67 -6.34 1.78
N ILE A 74 11.64 -7.64 1.50
CA ILE A 74 11.72 -8.69 2.54
C ILE A 74 13.11 -8.68 3.18
N GLU A 75 14.15 -8.46 2.37
CA GLU A 75 15.56 -8.48 2.82
C GLU A 75 15.83 -7.41 3.87
N THR A 76 15.31 -6.20 3.67
CA THR A 76 15.55 -5.07 4.57
C THR A 76 14.38 -4.82 5.53
N ASN A 77 13.28 -5.55 5.39
CA ASN A 77 12.02 -5.30 6.10
C ASN A 77 11.65 -3.80 6.08
N CYS A 78 11.67 -3.19 4.89
CA CYS A 78 11.32 -1.79 4.67
C CYS A 78 10.55 -1.61 3.37
N TRP A 79 9.87 -0.48 3.23
CA TRP A 79 9.29 -0.04 1.97
C TRP A 79 10.27 0.85 1.24
N ILE A 80 10.45 0.61 -0.06
CA ILE A 80 11.39 1.34 -0.91
C ILE A 80 10.56 2.08 -1.97
N ASN A 81 10.74 3.40 -2.07
CA ASN A 81 10.20 4.14 -3.21
C ASN A 81 10.92 3.70 -4.49
N VAL A 82 10.17 3.16 -5.45
CA VAL A 82 10.74 2.65 -6.71
C VAL A 82 10.55 3.60 -7.88
N CYS A 83 9.46 4.36 -7.88
CA CYS A 83 9.17 5.38 -8.88
C CYS A 83 8.00 6.27 -8.43
N ASN A 84 7.60 7.20 -9.29
CA ASN A 84 6.39 8.00 -9.16
C ASN A 84 5.49 7.79 -10.37
N THR A 85 4.18 7.86 -10.15
CA THR A 85 3.21 8.02 -11.23
C THR A 85 3.30 9.42 -11.82
N ILE A 86 2.90 9.59 -13.10
CA ILE A 86 2.99 10.86 -13.82
C ILE A 86 2.27 12.01 -13.06
N ASN A 87 1.08 11.73 -12.55
CA ASN A 87 0.28 12.66 -11.77
C ASN A 87 -0.08 12.03 -10.41
N PRO A 88 -0.03 12.79 -9.30
CA PRO A 88 -0.59 12.38 -8.02
C PRO A 88 -2.07 12.02 -8.15
N LYS A 89 -2.50 10.92 -7.51
CA LYS A 89 -3.84 10.37 -7.68
C LYS A 89 -4.24 9.46 -6.53
N SER A 90 -5.54 9.30 -6.32
CA SER A 90 -6.13 8.42 -5.31
C SER A 90 -7.30 7.64 -5.92
N THR A 91 -7.99 6.85 -5.09
CA THR A 91 -9.18 6.05 -5.46
C THR A 91 -8.91 5.14 -6.66
N LEU A 92 -7.73 4.48 -6.62
CA LEU A 92 -7.26 3.64 -7.70
C LEU A 92 -7.64 2.18 -7.48
N ASN A 93 -8.05 1.53 -8.56
CA ASN A 93 -7.91 0.09 -8.72
C ASN A 93 -6.68 -0.19 -9.59
N VAL A 94 -5.94 -1.25 -9.26
CA VAL A 94 -4.79 -1.69 -10.06
C VAL A 94 -5.00 -3.13 -10.47
N CYS A 95 -4.73 -3.41 -11.74
CA CYS A 95 -4.58 -4.76 -12.25
C CYS A 95 -3.18 -4.93 -12.82
N ILE A 96 -2.67 -6.16 -12.73
CA ILE A 96 -1.44 -6.53 -13.42
C ILE A 96 -1.85 -7.06 -14.78
N VAL A 97 -1.46 -6.35 -15.84
CA VAL A 97 -1.61 -6.82 -17.20
C VAL A 97 -0.27 -7.42 -17.61
N SER A 98 -0.18 -8.75 -17.72
CA SER A 98 1.01 -9.39 -18.24
C SER A 98 0.84 -9.75 -19.71
N SER A 99 1.45 -8.96 -20.59
CA SER A 99 2.00 -9.44 -21.87
C SER A 99 2.74 -8.29 -22.56
N GLY A 100 4.07 -8.23 -22.45
CA GLY A 100 4.90 -7.32 -23.24
C GLY A 100 4.87 -5.84 -22.81
N ASP A 101 3.70 -5.24 -22.61
CA ASP A 101 3.54 -3.81 -22.30
C ASP A 101 2.32 -3.57 -21.40
N VAL A 102 2.48 -2.78 -20.34
CA VAL A 102 1.43 -2.51 -19.34
C VAL A 102 0.73 -1.19 -19.64
N THR A 103 -0.59 -1.24 -19.88
CA THR A 103 -1.48 -0.06 -19.81
C THR A 103 -2.25 -0.09 -18.49
N LEU A 104 -2.21 1.02 -17.74
CA LEU A 104 -2.90 1.19 -16.47
C LEU A 104 -4.37 1.53 -16.74
N MET A 105 -5.29 0.57 -16.60
CA MET A 105 -6.73 0.83 -16.68
C MET A 105 -7.24 1.34 -15.33
N MET A 106 -7.57 2.63 -15.24
CA MET A 106 -8.36 3.16 -14.12
C MET A 106 -9.83 3.06 -14.51
N ASN A 107 -10.64 2.35 -13.71
CA ASN A 107 -12.09 2.51 -13.80
C ASN A 107 -12.44 3.92 -13.31
N LYS A 108 -13.11 4.68 -14.18
CA LYS A 108 -13.93 5.83 -13.81
C LYS A 108 -15.31 5.29 -13.49
N ASP A 109 -15.70 5.33 -12.23
CA ASP A 109 -17.10 5.58 -11.87
C ASP A 109 -17.14 6.93 -11.15
#